data_AF-A0A1G2HYT5-F1
#
_entry.id   AF-A0A1G2HYT5-F1
#
_cell.length_a   1.000
_cell.length_b   1.000
_cell.length_c   1.000
_cell.angle_alpha   90.00
_cell.angle_beta   90.00
_cell.angle_gamma   90.00
#
_symmetry.space_group_name_H-M   'P 1'
#
loop_
_entity.id
_entity.type
_entity.pdbx_description
1 polymer ?
#
loop_
_entity_poly.entity_id
_entity_poly.type
_entity_poly.pdbx_seq_one_letter_code
_entity_poly.pdbx_strand_id
1 'polypeptide(L)'
;MRLGEIKQKIDRVISEEKIIQIKNEPLYEGRAQKVLNYSEIVDVLEQVSSLSWSEVKEDEITEQLLKQYPGGNSFEILPQTEFDKFSSYVNNVNKKLPVYYSILETMVKKQDEQTINIKLPEDVKTLADLDKLNKSLTSLFKKFNLAGEFQFQGFDVGTSWYEILITAKILYNYFISCLDVALRIVNLKKTYYESVEAKINYKASLRDAEKETKEGLKEYVDKYTGIFLEEKIKEVIEEIGEMNGKTKPEITSNLIMATKELVKELGEGVEFHLSFNPPAYAEERGNGLKIDYKKIQMLNQKSEEAIKELESGKAEEVENEENNSKEEQI
;
A
#
# COMPACT_ATOMS: atom_id res chain seq x y z
N MET A 1 9.54 -9.46 -7.93
CA MET A 1 9.14 -9.05 -6.57
C MET A 1 10.19 -8.09 -6.04
N ARG A 2 9.79 -7.05 -5.32
CA ARG A 2 10.71 -6.00 -4.87
C ARG A 2 11.49 -6.48 -3.64
N LEU A 3 12.75 -6.07 -3.50
CA LEU A 3 13.56 -6.47 -2.33
C LEU A 3 12.92 -5.98 -1.02
N GLY A 4 12.30 -4.80 -1.04
CA GLY A 4 11.56 -4.28 0.10
C GLY A 4 10.33 -5.10 0.50
N GLU A 5 9.60 -5.66 -0.47
CA GLU A 5 8.46 -6.57 -0.18
C GLU A 5 8.93 -7.85 0.50
N ILE A 6 10.03 -8.43 0.01
CA ILE A 6 10.63 -9.64 0.58
C ILE A 6 11.09 -9.35 2.01
N LYS A 7 11.80 -8.21 2.21
CA LYS A 7 12.25 -7.79 3.54
C LYS A 7 11.07 -7.62 4.50
N GLN A 8 10.02 -6.90 4.09
CA GLN A 8 8.84 -6.65 4.94
C GLN A 8 8.14 -7.95 5.37
N LYS A 9 8.08 -8.96 4.49
CA LYS A 9 7.52 -10.26 4.84
C LYS A 9 8.39 -11.01 5.84
N ILE A 10 9.70 -11.01 5.63
CA ILE A 10 10.66 -11.62 6.57
C ILE A 10 10.58 -10.92 7.94
N ASP A 11 10.49 -9.59 7.99
CA ASP A 11 10.40 -8.77 9.21
C ASP A 11 9.26 -9.23 10.15
N ARG A 12 8.19 -9.82 9.63
CA ARG A 12 7.02 -10.26 10.42
C ARG A 12 7.31 -11.49 11.27
N VAL A 13 8.27 -12.32 10.88
CA VAL A 13 8.49 -13.65 11.47
C VAL A 13 9.88 -13.84 12.06
N ILE A 14 10.81 -12.90 11.87
CA ILE A 14 12.17 -13.02 12.39
C ILE A 14 12.32 -12.52 13.83
N SER A 15 13.29 -13.09 14.55
CA SER A 15 13.77 -12.60 15.84
C SER A 15 14.87 -11.53 15.66
N GLU A 16 15.35 -10.97 16.77
CA GLU A 16 16.53 -10.08 16.81
C GLU A 16 17.79 -10.74 16.21
N GLU A 17 17.88 -12.06 16.26
CA GLU A 17 18.98 -12.84 15.68
C GLU A 17 18.82 -13.06 14.16
N LYS A 18 17.81 -12.46 13.52
CA LYS A 18 17.53 -12.54 12.07
C LYS A 18 17.23 -13.96 11.58
N ILE A 19 16.64 -14.76 12.45
CA ILE A 19 16.15 -16.11 12.16
C ILE A 19 14.63 -16.15 12.27
N ILE A 20 13.96 -16.95 11.45
CA ILE A 20 12.52 -17.17 11.55
C ILE A 20 12.23 -17.84 12.90
N GLN A 21 11.34 -17.23 13.68
CA GLN A 21 10.89 -17.73 14.96
C GLN A 21 9.53 -18.43 14.82
N ILE A 22 9.50 -19.72 15.14
CA ILE A 22 8.25 -20.48 15.22
C ILE A 22 7.60 -20.19 16.57
N LYS A 23 6.45 -19.51 16.57
CA LYS A 23 5.67 -19.28 17.79
C LYS A 23 4.69 -20.44 17.94
N ASN A 24 4.92 -21.33 18.88
CA ASN A 24 4.10 -22.52 19.07
C ASN A 24 3.69 -22.78 20.53
N GLU A 25 2.58 -23.50 20.68
CA GLU A 25 2.07 -23.99 21.96
C GLU A 25 1.91 -25.51 21.90
N PRO A 26 2.45 -26.27 22.88
CA PRO A 26 2.26 -27.72 22.92
C PRO A 26 0.82 -28.06 23.26
N LEU A 27 0.23 -28.99 22.50
CA LEU A 27 -1.09 -29.55 22.74
C LEU A 27 -1.01 -31.06 23.02
N TYR A 28 -2.01 -31.58 23.71
CA TYR A 28 -2.17 -33.03 23.95
C TYR A 28 -0.89 -33.69 24.50
N GLU A 29 -0.31 -33.09 25.55
CA GLU A 29 0.94 -33.59 26.17
C GLU A 29 2.14 -33.62 25.21
N GLY A 30 2.17 -32.72 24.22
CA GLY A 30 3.26 -32.62 23.24
C GLY A 30 3.10 -33.54 22.02
N ARG A 31 1.93 -34.15 21.83
CA ARG A 31 1.63 -34.94 20.62
C ARG A 31 1.30 -34.08 19.40
N ALA A 32 0.95 -32.82 19.62
CA ALA A 32 0.76 -31.83 18.56
C ALA A 32 1.26 -30.46 19.02
N GLN A 33 1.52 -29.59 18.05
CA GLN A 33 1.92 -28.21 18.26
C GLN A 33 0.95 -27.29 17.54
N LYS A 34 0.43 -26.30 18.25
CA LYS A 34 -0.33 -25.20 17.64
C LYS A 34 0.64 -24.11 17.24
N VAL A 35 0.83 -23.89 15.95
CA VAL A 35 1.74 -22.87 15.41
C VAL A 35 0.94 -21.59 15.16
N LEU A 36 1.24 -20.54 15.94
CA LEU A 36 0.48 -19.29 16.00
C LEU A 36 0.77 -18.32 14.86
N ASN A 37 1.90 -18.49 14.17
CA ASN A 37 2.33 -17.66 13.04
C ASN A 37 2.56 -18.51 11.78
N TYR A 38 1.77 -19.58 11.62
CA TYR A 38 1.96 -20.56 10.55
C TYR A 38 1.87 -19.92 9.16
N SER A 39 0.81 -19.14 8.89
CA SER A 39 0.60 -18.48 7.60
C SER A 39 1.74 -17.52 7.24
N GLU A 40 2.18 -16.70 8.20
CA GLU A 40 3.27 -15.75 7.99
C GLU A 40 4.60 -16.45 7.65
N ILE A 41 4.89 -17.57 8.33
CA ILE A 41 6.10 -18.35 8.06
C ILE A 41 6.01 -19.00 6.68
N VAL A 42 4.87 -19.61 6.36
CA VAL A 42 4.62 -20.23 5.05
C VAL A 42 4.83 -19.21 3.92
N ASP A 43 4.24 -18.03 4.03
CA ASP A 43 4.40 -16.95 3.05
C ASP A 43 5.87 -16.58 2.84
N VAL A 44 6.68 -16.56 3.90
CA VAL A 44 8.12 -16.30 3.80
C VAL A 44 8.86 -17.48 3.18
N LEU A 45 8.52 -18.71 3.56
CA LEU A 45 9.17 -19.91 3.04
C LEU A 45 8.89 -20.10 1.54
N GLU A 46 7.68 -19.84 1.05
CA GLU A 46 7.34 -19.84 -0.38
C GLU A 46 8.19 -18.84 -1.16
N GLN A 47 8.46 -17.68 -0.58
CA GLN A 47 9.29 -16.67 -1.24
C GLN A 47 10.75 -17.04 -1.23
N VAL A 48 11.26 -17.47 -0.09
CA VAL A 48 12.67 -17.80 0.07
C VAL A 48 13.04 -19.06 -0.70
N SER A 49 12.13 -20.04 -0.84
CA SER A 49 12.36 -21.25 -1.63
C SER A 49 12.61 -20.96 -3.11
N SER A 50 11.99 -19.90 -3.66
CA SER A 50 12.26 -19.44 -5.03
C SER A 50 13.68 -18.89 -5.23
N LEU A 51 14.39 -18.57 -4.14
CA LEU A 51 15.75 -18.02 -4.18
C LEU A 51 16.79 -19.14 -4.26
N SER A 52 17.74 -19.00 -5.18
CA SER A 52 18.77 -20.01 -5.46
C SER A 52 19.66 -20.40 -4.27
N TRP A 53 19.77 -19.55 -3.25
CA TRP A 53 20.59 -19.81 -2.07
C TRP A 53 19.90 -20.65 -0.99
N SER A 54 18.56 -20.77 -1.03
CA SER A 54 17.78 -21.36 0.06
C SER A 54 18.02 -22.87 0.20
N GLU A 55 18.43 -23.55 -0.86
CA GLU A 55 18.59 -25.02 -0.94
C GLU A 55 17.33 -25.83 -0.58
N VAL A 56 16.21 -25.16 -0.32
CA VAL A 56 14.91 -25.75 -0.10
C VAL A 56 14.23 -25.85 -1.45
N LYS A 57 13.90 -27.08 -1.88
CA LYS A 57 13.15 -27.26 -3.12
C LYS A 57 11.73 -26.77 -2.91
N GLU A 58 11.27 -25.90 -3.81
CA GLU A 58 9.89 -25.38 -3.83
C GLU A 58 8.86 -26.53 -3.73
N ASP A 59 9.10 -27.62 -4.46
CA ASP A 59 8.25 -28.82 -4.44
C ASP A 59 8.11 -29.47 -3.04
N GLU A 60 9.13 -29.41 -2.18
CA GLU A 60 9.09 -30.07 -0.85
C GLU A 60 8.17 -29.35 0.15
N ILE A 61 8.10 -28.01 0.09
CA ILE A 61 7.21 -27.20 0.94
C ILE A 61 5.80 -27.19 0.35
N THR A 62 5.69 -26.93 -0.95
CA THR A 62 4.41 -26.69 -1.62
C THR A 62 3.61 -27.99 -1.81
N GLU A 63 4.27 -29.13 -2.01
CA GLU A 63 3.55 -30.40 -2.17
C GLU A 63 3.22 -31.12 -0.85
N GLN A 64 4.06 -31.01 0.20
CA GLN A 64 3.88 -31.81 1.41
C GLN A 64 3.14 -31.07 2.53
N LEU A 65 3.50 -29.82 2.78
CA LEU A 65 2.93 -29.01 3.86
C LEU A 65 1.68 -28.27 3.39
N LEU A 66 1.76 -27.55 2.27
CA LEU A 66 0.68 -26.66 1.83
C LEU A 66 -0.56 -27.37 1.28
N LYS A 67 -0.39 -28.56 0.66
CA LYS A 67 -1.53 -29.39 0.23
C LYS A 67 -2.32 -29.94 1.43
N GLN A 68 -1.65 -30.22 2.55
CA GLN A 68 -2.29 -30.79 3.75
C GLN A 68 -2.79 -29.71 4.71
N TYR A 69 -2.08 -28.57 4.75
CA TYR A 69 -2.30 -27.47 5.67
C TYR A 69 -2.19 -26.14 4.91
N PRO A 70 -3.25 -25.73 4.20
CA PRO A 70 -3.23 -24.50 3.40
C PRO A 70 -3.07 -23.26 4.29
N GLY A 71 -2.19 -22.34 3.90
CA GLY A 71 -1.80 -21.13 4.66
C GLY A 71 -2.88 -20.06 4.89
N GLY A 72 -4.17 -20.41 4.81
CA GLY A 72 -5.28 -19.48 4.99
C GLY A 72 -5.69 -19.19 6.44
N ASN A 73 -5.20 -19.99 7.39
CA ASN A 73 -5.54 -19.85 8.81
C ASN A 73 -4.48 -19.04 9.56
N SER A 74 -4.89 -18.24 10.55
CA SER A 74 -3.96 -17.50 11.42
C SER A 74 -3.09 -18.43 12.28
N PHE A 75 -3.53 -19.65 12.53
CA PHE A 75 -2.76 -20.69 13.20
C PHE A 75 -3.05 -22.05 12.56
N GLU A 76 -2.16 -23.00 12.80
CA GLU A 76 -2.36 -24.39 12.36
C GLU A 76 -1.98 -25.37 13.47
N ILE A 77 -2.69 -26.50 13.54
CA ILE A 77 -2.37 -27.57 14.51
C ILE A 77 -1.66 -28.69 13.77
N LEU A 78 -0.36 -28.82 14.02
CA LEU A 78 0.49 -29.83 13.40
C LEU A 78 0.70 -31.00 14.37
N PRO A 79 0.47 -32.25 13.97
CA PRO A 79 0.98 -33.42 14.69
C PRO A 79 2.49 -33.30 14.89
N GLN A 80 3.03 -33.86 15.97
CA GLN A 80 4.45 -33.69 16.32
C GLN A 80 5.40 -34.05 15.16
N THR A 81 5.09 -35.10 14.40
CA THR A 81 5.87 -35.52 13.22
C THR A 81 5.88 -34.48 12.10
N GLU A 82 4.77 -33.78 11.87
CA GLU A 82 4.68 -32.72 10.87
C GLU A 82 5.30 -31.42 11.37
N PHE A 83 5.17 -31.14 12.67
CA PHE A 83 5.86 -30.03 13.31
C PHE A 83 7.39 -30.17 13.23
N ASP A 84 7.92 -31.38 13.45
CA ASP A 84 9.36 -31.64 13.36
C ASP A 84 9.87 -31.41 11.92
N LYS A 85 9.08 -31.82 10.91
CA LYS A 85 9.39 -31.53 9.50
C LYS A 85 9.36 -30.04 9.21
N PHE A 86 8.28 -29.34 9.60
CA PHE A 86 8.14 -27.90 9.45
C PHE A 86 9.32 -27.14 10.10
N SER A 87 9.66 -27.51 11.33
CA SER A 87 10.80 -26.95 12.05
C SER A 87 12.13 -27.21 11.36
N SER A 88 12.31 -28.41 10.77
CA SER A 88 13.49 -28.74 9.97
C SER A 88 13.63 -27.84 8.74
N TYR A 89 12.53 -27.58 8.01
CA TYR A 89 12.54 -26.64 6.88
C TYR A 89 12.93 -25.23 7.30
N VAL A 90 12.29 -24.71 8.35
CA VAL A 90 12.62 -23.39 8.92
C VAL A 90 14.09 -23.33 9.35
N ASN A 91 14.60 -24.37 10.02
CA ASN A 91 15.99 -24.44 10.44
C ASN A 91 16.97 -24.47 9.25
N ASN A 92 16.61 -25.10 8.15
CA ASN A 92 17.44 -25.08 6.94
C ASN A 92 17.54 -23.68 6.34
N VAL A 93 16.43 -22.95 6.26
CA VAL A 93 16.43 -21.54 5.82
C VAL A 93 17.23 -20.66 6.81
N ASN A 94 17.03 -20.85 8.10
CA ASN A 94 17.70 -20.09 9.16
C ASN A 94 19.22 -20.21 9.15
N LYS A 95 19.81 -21.27 8.57
CA LYS A 95 21.27 -21.38 8.40
C LYS A 95 21.87 -20.24 7.56
N LYS A 96 21.09 -19.69 6.63
CA LYS A 96 21.56 -18.68 5.65
C LYS A 96 20.80 -17.37 5.74
N LEU A 97 19.60 -17.38 6.34
CA LEU A 97 18.75 -16.20 6.46
C LEU A 97 19.45 -15.00 7.12
N PRO A 98 20.25 -15.13 8.20
CA PRO A 98 20.91 -13.96 8.80
C PRO A 98 21.82 -13.21 7.84
N VAL A 99 22.53 -13.94 6.97
CA VAL A 99 23.40 -13.34 5.94
C VAL A 99 22.55 -12.67 4.87
N TYR A 100 21.56 -13.38 4.34
CA TYR A 100 20.66 -12.83 3.32
C TYR A 100 19.92 -11.59 3.81
N TYR A 101 19.37 -11.64 5.03
CA TYR A 101 18.65 -10.53 5.62
C TYR A 101 19.57 -9.34 5.91
N SER A 102 20.83 -9.56 6.31
CA SER A 102 21.81 -8.47 6.43
C SER A 102 22.13 -7.79 5.09
N ILE A 103 22.10 -8.54 3.98
CA ILE A 103 22.18 -7.96 2.63
C ILE A 103 20.92 -7.13 2.35
N LEU A 104 19.73 -7.64 2.67
CA LEU A 104 18.48 -6.89 2.50
C LEU A 104 18.47 -5.58 3.29
N GLU A 105 18.93 -5.57 4.55
CA GLU A 105 19.04 -4.35 5.35
C GLU A 105 19.99 -3.30 4.74
N THR A 106 21.01 -3.77 4.01
CA THR A 106 21.96 -2.87 3.33
C THR A 106 21.38 -2.32 2.02
N MET A 107 20.58 -3.14 1.32
CA MET A 107 20.05 -2.82 -0.01
C MET A 107 18.70 -2.09 0.03
N VAL A 108 17.88 -2.34 1.05
CA VAL A 108 16.53 -1.80 1.21
C VAL A 108 16.55 -0.71 2.25
N LYS A 109 16.35 0.54 1.81
CA LYS A 109 16.18 1.66 2.71
C LYS A 109 14.81 1.60 3.38
N LYS A 110 14.74 2.04 4.64
CA LYS A 110 13.46 2.27 5.30
C LYS A 110 12.73 3.39 4.55
N GLN A 111 11.49 3.12 4.16
CA GLN A 111 10.61 4.11 3.54
C GLN A 111 9.83 4.87 4.61
N ASP A 112 9.68 6.17 4.42
CA ASP A 112 8.74 6.98 5.18
C ASP A 112 7.31 6.58 4.85
N GLU A 113 6.39 6.74 5.80
CA GLU A 113 4.99 6.34 5.63
C GLU A 113 4.34 7.02 4.41
N GLN A 114 4.73 8.27 4.16
CA GLN A 114 4.23 9.13 3.08
C GLN A 114 4.93 8.91 1.73
N THR A 115 5.73 7.85 1.62
CA THR A 115 6.36 7.47 0.35
C THR A 115 5.31 6.84 -0.57
N ILE A 116 5.33 7.23 -1.84
CA ILE A 116 4.60 6.58 -2.92
C ILE A 116 5.62 5.91 -3.83
N ASN A 117 5.41 4.62 -4.06
CA ASN A 117 6.15 3.79 -4.96
C ASN A 117 5.51 3.85 -6.34
N ILE A 118 6.26 4.23 -7.37
CA ILE A 118 5.75 4.33 -8.74
C ILE A 118 6.44 3.27 -9.57
N LYS A 119 5.70 2.38 -10.22
CA LYS A 119 6.26 1.41 -11.15
C LYS A 119 6.35 2.02 -12.54
N LEU A 120 7.51 1.83 -13.16
CA LEU A 120 7.71 2.11 -14.57
C LEU A 120 6.79 1.30 -15.46
N PRO A 121 6.13 1.94 -16.44
CA PRO A 121 5.51 1.25 -17.57
C PRO A 121 6.52 0.41 -18.36
N GLU A 122 6.08 -0.72 -18.92
CA GLU A 122 6.94 -1.66 -19.67
C GLU A 122 7.49 -1.09 -20.99
N ASP A 123 6.86 -0.04 -21.52
CA ASP A 123 7.25 0.65 -22.74
C ASP A 123 8.37 1.67 -22.52
N VAL A 124 8.71 2.01 -21.28
CA VAL A 124 9.86 2.87 -20.96
C VAL A 124 11.16 2.07 -21.07
N LYS A 125 11.84 2.20 -22.22
CA LYS A 125 13.06 1.43 -22.54
C LYS A 125 14.29 2.31 -22.77
N THR A 126 14.11 3.61 -22.94
CA THR A 126 15.20 4.55 -23.20
C THR A 126 15.19 5.72 -22.21
N LEU A 127 16.32 6.44 -22.13
CA LEU A 127 16.41 7.68 -21.34
C LEU A 127 15.43 8.76 -21.83
N ALA A 128 15.08 8.76 -23.12
CA ALA A 128 14.11 9.70 -23.67
C ALA A 128 12.68 9.37 -23.20
N ASP A 129 12.32 8.09 -23.15
CA ASP A 129 11.03 7.65 -22.61
C ASP A 129 10.91 7.98 -21.12
N LEU A 130 12.01 7.74 -20.37
CA LEU A 130 12.10 8.08 -18.96
C LEU A 130 11.95 9.60 -18.72
N ASP A 131 12.62 10.44 -19.50
CA ASP A 131 12.50 11.90 -19.43
C ASP A 131 11.07 12.36 -19.73
N LYS A 132 10.41 11.75 -20.72
CA LYS A 132 9.01 12.03 -21.05
C LYS A 132 8.07 11.67 -19.89
N LEU A 133 8.24 10.50 -19.30
CA LEU A 133 7.45 10.09 -18.13
C LEU A 133 7.69 11.03 -16.95
N ASN A 134 8.94 11.35 -16.64
CA ASN A 134 9.29 12.26 -15.54
C ASN A 134 8.66 13.65 -15.72
N LYS A 135 8.61 14.17 -16.95
CA LYS A 135 7.91 15.42 -17.27
C LYS A 135 6.41 15.31 -17.06
N SER A 136 5.80 14.19 -17.44
CA SER A 136 4.37 13.93 -17.21
C SER A 136 4.04 13.89 -15.73
N LEU A 137 4.78 13.08 -14.95
CA LEU A 137 4.62 12.97 -13.50
C LEU A 137 4.86 14.31 -12.80
N THR A 138 5.89 15.07 -13.20
CA THR A 138 6.14 16.41 -12.65
C THR A 138 4.99 17.37 -12.94
N SER A 139 4.40 17.31 -14.14
CA SER A 139 3.21 18.10 -14.49
C SER A 139 2.03 17.72 -13.60
N LEU A 140 1.78 16.41 -13.45
CA LEU A 140 0.73 15.87 -12.58
C LEU A 140 0.87 16.35 -11.14
N PHE A 141 2.06 16.20 -10.55
CA PHE A 141 2.31 16.58 -9.16
C PHE A 141 2.09 18.07 -8.91
N LYS A 142 2.45 18.93 -9.87
CA LYS A 142 2.21 20.38 -9.78
C LYS A 142 0.72 20.73 -9.77
N LYS A 143 -0.16 19.90 -10.33
CA LYS A 143 -1.60 20.19 -10.35
C LYS A 143 -2.28 20.07 -9.00
N PHE A 144 -1.73 19.28 -8.07
CA PHE A 144 -2.25 19.23 -6.71
C PHE A 144 -2.20 20.61 -6.07
N ASN A 145 -1.07 21.32 -6.22
CA ASN A 145 -0.93 22.71 -5.81
C ASN A 145 -1.43 22.93 -4.36
N LEU A 146 -0.97 22.09 -3.44
CA LEU A 146 -1.20 22.19 -2.00
C LEU A 146 0.14 22.40 -1.30
N ALA A 147 0.12 22.80 -0.02
CA ALA A 147 1.35 22.91 0.75
C ALA A 147 2.06 21.54 0.87
N GLY A 148 3.37 21.55 0.70
CA GLY A 148 4.20 20.34 0.60
C GLY A 148 4.83 20.17 -0.77
N GLU A 149 5.66 19.15 -0.89
CA GLU A 149 6.41 18.84 -2.11
C GLU A 149 6.40 17.34 -2.37
N PHE A 150 6.59 16.99 -3.65
CA PHE A 150 6.89 15.63 -4.08
C PHE A 150 8.41 15.54 -4.29
N GLN A 151 9.09 14.79 -3.44
CA GLN A 151 10.55 14.67 -3.45
C GLN A 151 10.97 13.30 -3.95
N PHE A 152 11.78 13.27 -5.01
CA PHE A 152 12.38 12.03 -5.50
C PHE A 152 13.43 11.52 -4.50
N GLN A 153 13.23 10.30 -4.00
CA GLN A 153 14.12 9.65 -3.03
C GLN A 153 15.10 8.69 -3.69
N GLY A 154 14.74 8.14 -4.86
CA GLY A 154 15.60 7.22 -5.59
C GLY A 154 14.83 6.16 -6.35
N PHE A 155 15.57 5.13 -6.73
CA PHE A 155 15.05 3.89 -7.26
C PHE A 155 15.21 2.79 -6.23
N ASP A 156 14.22 1.91 -6.17
CA ASP A 156 14.35 0.65 -5.47
C ASP A 156 15.37 -0.24 -6.21
N VAL A 157 16.29 -0.84 -5.45
CA VAL A 157 17.50 -1.46 -5.98
C VAL A 157 17.15 -2.67 -6.85
N GLY A 158 17.62 -2.66 -8.10
CA GLY A 158 17.42 -3.77 -9.03
C GLY A 158 15.99 -3.87 -9.57
N THR A 159 15.18 -2.85 -9.41
CA THR A 159 13.79 -2.82 -9.89
C THR A 159 13.51 -1.58 -10.73
N SER A 160 12.36 -1.56 -11.39
CA SER A 160 11.90 -0.43 -12.21
C SER A 160 10.97 0.50 -11.42
N TRP A 161 11.22 0.65 -10.12
CA TRP A 161 10.35 1.41 -9.21
C TRP A 161 11.01 2.67 -8.70
N TYR A 162 10.28 3.77 -8.73
CA TYR A 162 10.66 5.06 -8.15
C TYR A 162 10.07 5.19 -6.76
N GLU A 163 10.77 5.94 -5.92
CA GLU A 163 10.31 6.34 -4.60
C GLU A 163 10.11 7.86 -4.58
N ILE A 164 8.89 8.30 -4.31
CA ILE A 164 8.52 9.71 -4.16
C ILE A 164 8.02 9.93 -2.73
N LEU A 165 8.70 10.78 -1.96
CA LEU A 165 8.23 11.24 -0.66
C LEU A 165 7.27 12.42 -0.84
N ILE A 166 6.08 12.33 -0.26
CA ILE A 166 5.16 13.46 -0.14
C ILE A 166 5.37 14.12 1.22
N THR A 167 5.96 15.31 1.26
CA THR A 167 6.48 15.90 2.51
C THR A 167 5.41 16.42 3.46
N ALA A 168 4.21 16.73 2.96
CA ALA A 168 3.12 17.25 3.78
C ALA A 168 1.99 16.23 3.89
N LYS A 169 1.52 16.02 5.12
CA LYS A 169 0.44 15.06 5.44
C LYS A 169 -0.86 15.34 4.69
N ILE A 170 -1.26 16.59 4.61
CA ILE A 170 -2.46 17.00 3.86
C ILE A 170 -2.33 16.71 2.36
N LEU A 171 -1.17 17.00 1.76
CA LEU A 171 -0.91 16.69 0.35
C LEU A 171 -0.93 15.18 0.13
N TYR A 172 -0.34 14.39 1.04
CA TYR A 172 -0.39 12.94 1.00
C TYR A 172 -1.83 12.42 1.05
N ASN A 173 -2.64 12.90 2.01
CA ASN A 173 -4.04 12.52 2.16
C ASN A 173 -4.83 12.78 0.87
N TYR A 174 -4.72 13.99 0.32
CA TYR A 174 -5.38 14.33 -0.94
C TYR A 174 -4.87 13.50 -2.11
N PHE A 175 -3.55 13.25 -2.18
CA PHE A 175 -2.96 12.42 -3.22
C PHE A 175 -3.53 11.00 -3.21
N ILE A 176 -3.49 10.31 -2.06
CA ILE A 176 -3.97 8.92 -1.98
C ILE A 176 -5.48 8.82 -2.21
N SER A 177 -6.27 9.82 -1.80
CA SER A 177 -7.71 9.87 -2.07
C SER A 177 -8.01 10.09 -3.55
N CYS A 178 -7.27 11.00 -4.21
CA CYS A 178 -7.39 11.19 -5.66
C CYS A 178 -6.95 9.93 -6.43
N LEU A 179 -5.92 9.23 -5.95
CA LEU A 179 -5.47 7.96 -6.50
C LEU A 179 -6.55 6.88 -6.38
N ASP A 180 -7.23 6.76 -5.23
CA ASP A 180 -8.36 5.82 -5.07
C ASP A 180 -9.49 6.11 -6.09
N VAL A 181 -9.87 7.39 -6.22
CA VAL A 181 -10.88 7.81 -7.20
C VAL A 181 -10.44 7.48 -8.63
N ALA A 182 -9.17 7.73 -8.96
CA ALA A 182 -8.62 7.43 -10.27
C ALA A 182 -8.63 5.92 -10.58
N LEU A 183 -8.22 5.08 -9.62
CA LEU A 183 -8.25 3.62 -9.73
C LEU A 183 -9.69 3.11 -9.94
N ARG A 184 -10.66 3.66 -9.21
CA ARG A 184 -12.09 3.32 -9.41
C ARG A 184 -12.57 3.67 -10.82
N ILE A 185 -12.18 4.82 -11.36
CA ILE A 185 -12.54 5.23 -12.73
C ILE A 185 -11.90 4.29 -13.76
N VAL A 186 -10.62 3.95 -13.61
CA VAL A 186 -9.93 3.01 -14.52
C VAL A 186 -10.59 1.63 -14.47
N ASN A 187 -10.93 1.15 -13.27
CA ASN A 187 -11.64 -0.11 -13.10
C ASN A 187 -13.04 -0.06 -13.73
N LEU A 188 -13.81 1.01 -13.53
CA LEU A 188 -15.13 1.20 -14.16
C LEU A 188 -15.04 1.20 -15.69
N LYS A 189 -13.99 1.80 -16.26
CA LYS A 189 -13.72 1.77 -17.70
C LYS A 189 -13.43 0.37 -18.20
N LYS A 190 -12.66 -0.42 -17.47
CA LYS A 190 -12.32 -1.80 -17.84
C LYS A 190 -13.49 -2.78 -17.66
N THR A 191 -14.32 -2.61 -16.64
CA THR A 191 -15.33 -3.62 -16.26
C THR A 191 -16.74 -3.27 -16.71
N TYR A 192 -17.17 -2.03 -16.51
CA TYR A 192 -18.56 -1.63 -16.71
C TYR A 192 -18.79 -1.05 -18.10
N TYR A 193 -17.94 -0.14 -18.60
CA TYR A 193 -18.22 0.51 -19.89
C TYR A 193 -18.04 -0.37 -21.12
N GLU A 194 -17.35 -1.51 -20.98
CA GLU A 194 -17.28 -2.56 -22.00
C GLU A 194 -18.47 -3.55 -21.91
N SER A 195 -19.26 -3.48 -20.84
CA SER A 195 -20.35 -4.44 -20.56
C SER A 195 -21.62 -4.17 -21.38
N VAL A 196 -22.49 -5.18 -21.42
CA VAL A 196 -23.86 -5.05 -21.95
C VAL A 196 -24.69 -4.07 -21.11
N GLU A 197 -24.42 -3.99 -19.81
CA GLU A 197 -25.15 -3.12 -18.87
C GLU A 197 -24.96 -1.64 -19.22
N ALA A 198 -23.73 -1.20 -19.52
CA ALA A 198 -23.48 0.17 -19.96
C ALA A 198 -24.22 0.51 -21.26
N LYS A 199 -24.32 -0.43 -22.20
CA LYS A 199 -25.10 -0.26 -23.44
C LYS A 199 -26.59 -0.14 -23.17
N ILE A 200 -27.13 -0.97 -22.26
CA ILE A 200 -28.53 -0.88 -21.83
C ILE A 200 -28.81 0.47 -21.17
N ASN A 201 -27.94 0.92 -20.27
CA ASN A 201 -28.10 2.19 -19.56
C ASN A 201 -27.99 3.39 -20.49
N TYR A 202 -27.07 3.36 -21.47
CA TYR A 202 -27.04 4.36 -22.53
C TYR A 202 -28.33 4.35 -23.35
N LYS A 203 -28.79 3.19 -23.82
CA LYS A 203 -30.03 3.06 -24.59
C LYS A 203 -31.26 3.56 -23.81
N ALA A 204 -31.31 3.31 -22.51
CA ALA A 204 -32.38 3.80 -21.64
C ALA A 204 -32.33 5.33 -21.41
N SER A 205 -31.15 5.95 -21.60
CA SER A 205 -30.99 7.41 -21.50
C SER A 205 -31.40 8.17 -22.77
N LEU A 206 -31.52 7.47 -23.90
CA LEU A 206 -31.92 8.05 -25.18
C LEU A 206 -33.43 8.28 -25.22
N ARG A 207 -33.86 9.30 -25.97
CA ARG A 207 -35.28 9.48 -26.29
C ARG A 207 -35.72 8.44 -27.32
N ASP A 208 -37.02 8.10 -27.37
CA ASP A 208 -37.56 7.06 -28.25
C ASP A 208 -37.24 7.23 -29.76
N ALA A 209 -36.94 8.47 -30.20
CA ALA A 209 -36.58 8.78 -31.57
C ALA A 209 -35.06 8.78 -31.85
N GLU A 210 -34.22 8.70 -30.81
CA GLU A 210 -32.77 8.75 -30.93
C GLU A 210 -32.21 7.34 -31.17
N LYS A 211 -31.23 7.25 -32.08
CA LYS A 211 -30.57 5.98 -32.41
C LYS A 211 -29.30 5.81 -31.60
N GLU A 212 -29.04 4.57 -31.21
CA GLU A 212 -27.78 4.17 -30.59
C GLU A 212 -26.63 4.38 -31.59
N THR A 213 -25.59 5.09 -31.15
CA THR A 213 -24.34 5.27 -31.91
C THR A 213 -23.15 4.95 -31.02
N LYS A 214 -22.02 4.57 -31.63
CA LYS A 214 -20.77 4.30 -30.89
C LYS A 214 -20.21 5.58 -30.28
N GLU A 215 -20.29 6.68 -31.02
CA GLU A 215 -19.87 8.00 -30.59
C GLU A 215 -20.71 8.50 -29.42
N GLY A 216 -22.03 8.33 -29.48
CA GLY A 216 -22.93 8.71 -28.38
C GLY A 216 -22.74 7.87 -27.12
N LEU A 217 -22.44 6.57 -27.25
CA LEU A 217 -22.07 5.73 -26.10
C LEU A 217 -20.76 6.24 -25.46
N LYS A 218 -19.76 6.61 -26.27
CA LYS A 218 -18.50 7.18 -25.77
C LYS A 218 -18.74 8.50 -25.02
N GLU A 219 -19.53 9.41 -25.59
CA GLU A 219 -19.88 10.68 -24.93
C GLU A 219 -20.64 10.45 -23.62
N TYR A 220 -21.57 9.49 -23.58
CA TYR A 220 -22.27 9.10 -22.36
C TYR A 220 -21.29 8.64 -21.28
N VAL A 221 -20.36 7.75 -21.63
CA VAL A 221 -19.32 7.23 -20.73
C VAL A 221 -18.42 8.35 -20.21
N ASP A 222 -17.95 9.24 -21.09
CA ASP A 222 -17.09 10.37 -20.72
C ASP A 222 -17.83 11.35 -19.81
N LYS A 223 -19.10 11.63 -20.09
CA LYS A 223 -19.96 12.48 -19.24
C LYS A 223 -20.20 11.86 -17.87
N TYR A 224 -20.56 10.58 -17.81
CA TYR A 224 -20.75 9.88 -16.54
C TYR A 224 -19.47 9.90 -15.72
N THR A 225 -18.33 9.57 -16.33
CA THR A 225 -17.02 9.58 -15.65
C THR A 225 -16.70 10.97 -15.11
N GLY A 226 -16.99 12.02 -15.88
CA GLY A 226 -16.80 13.41 -15.45
C GLY A 226 -17.65 13.76 -14.23
N ILE A 227 -18.93 13.41 -14.22
CA ILE A 227 -19.82 13.64 -13.08
C ILE A 227 -19.37 12.85 -11.86
N PHE A 228 -19.08 11.56 -12.04
CA PHE A 228 -18.60 10.68 -10.96
C PHE A 228 -17.33 11.25 -10.31
N LEU A 229 -16.37 11.70 -11.12
CA LEU A 229 -15.15 12.34 -10.65
C LEU A 229 -15.47 13.57 -9.80
N GLU A 230 -16.31 14.48 -10.31
CA GLU A 230 -16.65 15.72 -9.61
C GLU A 230 -17.34 15.47 -8.28
N GLU A 231 -18.26 14.50 -8.21
CA GLU A 231 -18.93 14.11 -6.98
C GLU A 231 -17.95 13.51 -5.97
N LYS A 232 -17.09 12.58 -6.40
CA LYS A 232 -16.10 11.95 -5.51
C LYS A 232 -15.05 12.91 -4.99
N ILE A 233 -14.59 13.87 -5.79
CA ILE A 233 -13.65 14.89 -5.29
C ILE A 233 -14.31 15.81 -4.27
N LYS A 234 -15.61 16.14 -4.40
CA LYS A 234 -16.33 16.90 -3.38
C LYS A 234 -16.43 16.13 -2.07
N GLU A 235 -16.76 14.84 -2.13
CA GLU A 235 -16.77 13.94 -0.96
C GLU A 235 -15.40 13.93 -0.28
N VAL A 236 -14.31 13.72 -1.03
CA VAL A 236 -12.93 13.72 -0.50
C VAL A 236 -12.59 15.02 0.22
N ILE A 237 -12.96 16.17 -0.35
CA ILE A 237 -12.71 17.48 0.28
C ILE A 237 -13.49 17.63 1.59
N GLU A 238 -14.73 17.16 1.62
CA GLU A 238 -15.57 17.20 2.83
C GLU A 238 -15.08 16.23 3.91
N GLU A 239 -14.59 15.07 3.51
CA GLU A 239 -14.05 14.06 4.42
C GLU A 239 -12.69 14.47 5.00
N ILE A 240 -11.80 15.08 4.22
CA ILE A 240 -10.49 15.55 4.71
C ILE A 240 -10.63 16.86 5.50
N GLY A 241 -11.50 17.78 5.07
CA GLY A 241 -11.85 19.01 5.78
C GLY A 241 -10.78 20.12 5.83
N GLU A 242 -9.49 19.79 5.67
CA GLU A 242 -8.39 20.76 5.71
C GLU A 242 -8.17 21.46 4.37
N MET A 243 -8.03 22.80 4.37
CA MET A 243 -7.91 23.58 3.13
C MET A 243 -6.59 24.37 2.99
N ASN A 244 -5.66 24.31 3.97
CA ASN A 244 -4.35 24.97 3.93
C ASN A 244 -4.32 26.38 3.32
N GLY A 245 -5.28 27.23 3.71
CA GLY A 245 -5.35 28.62 3.26
C GLY A 245 -5.84 28.83 1.82
N LYS A 246 -6.26 27.77 1.12
CA LYS A 246 -6.90 27.87 -0.20
C LYS A 246 -8.42 27.82 -0.11
N THR A 247 -9.08 28.33 -1.15
CA THR A 247 -10.54 28.31 -1.22
C THR A 247 -11.04 26.93 -1.66
N LYS A 248 -12.22 26.51 -1.16
CA LYS A 248 -12.86 25.24 -1.58
C LYS A 248 -12.96 25.11 -3.11
N PRO A 249 -13.36 26.15 -3.88
CA PRO A 249 -13.40 26.06 -5.34
C PRO A 249 -12.04 25.84 -5.99
N GLU A 250 -10.98 26.50 -5.50
CA GLU A 250 -9.62 26.35 -6.04
C GLU A 250 -9.10 24.92 -5.83
N ILE A 251 -9.21 24.40 -4.60
CA ILE A 251 -8.82 23.03 -4.27
C ILE A 251 -9.62 22.04 -5.13
N THR A 252 -10.93 22.22 -5.22
CA THR A 252 -11.79 21.35 -6.03
C THR A 252 -11.33 21.30 -7.48
N SER A 253 -11.07 22.46 -8.10
CA SER A 253 -10.60 22.52 -9.49
C SER A 253 -9.25 21.83 -9.66
N ASN A 254 -8.29 22.09 -8.78
CA ASN A 254 -6.96 21.51 -8.81
C ASN A 254 -6.99 19.97 -8.67
N LEU A 255 -7.75 19.45 -7.69
CA LEU A 255 -7.88 18.02 -7.46
C LEU A 255 -8.60 17.31 -8.60
N ILE A 256 -9.63 17.93 -9.21
CA ILE A 256 -10.27 17.39 -10.43
C ILE A 256 -9.25 17.27 -11.55
N MET A 257 -8.45 18.32 -11.80
CA MET A 257 -7.44 18.31 -12.87
C MET A 257 -6.34 17.28 -12.60
N ALA A 258 -5.83 17.21 -11.37
CA ALA A 258 -4.82 16.24 -10.96
C ALA A 258 -5.34 14.80 -11.09
N THR A 259 -6.57 14.54 -10.66
CA THR A 259 -7.18 13.21 -10.75
C THR A 259 -7.44 12.78 -12.20
N LYS A 260 -7.80 13.71 -13.09
CA LYS A 260 -7.90 13.42 -14.54
C LYS A 260 -6.55 12.99 -15.11
N GLU A 261 -5.46 13.64 -14.70
CA GLU A 261 -4.12 13.22 -15.11
C GLU A 261 -3.71 11.89 -14.47
N LEU A 262 -4.04 11.63 -13.20
CA LEU A 262 -3.83 10.30 -12.60
C LEU A 262 -4.53 9.19 -13.40
N VAL A 263 -5.80 9.40 -13.77
CA VAL A 263 -6.54 8.43 -14.62
C VAL A 263 -5.83 8.19 -15.94
N LYS A 264 -5.22 9.22 -16.53
CA LYS A 264 -4.47 9.11 -17.77
C LYS A 264 -3.17 8.31 -17.56
N GLU A 265 -2.36 8.66 -16.57
CA GLU A 265 -1.09 7.95 -16.26
C GLU A 265 -1.35 6.47 -15.94
N LEU A 266 -2.38 6.18 -15.13
CA LEU A 266 -2.81 4.80 -14.85
C LEU A 266 -3.27 4.06 -16.12
N GLY A 267 -3.92 4.77 -17.06
CA GLY A 267 -4.33 4.23 -18.35
C GLY A 267 -3.16 3.95 -19.30
N GLU A 268 -2.06 4.69 -19.16
CA GLU A 268 -0.79 4.49 -19.89
C GLU A 268 0.08 3.39 -19.25
N GLY A 269 -0.36 2.77 -18.15
CA GLY A 269 0.30 1.64 -17.51
C GLY A 269 1.23 2.00 -16.36
N VAL A 270 1.23 3.26 -15.91
CA VAL A 270 1.90 3.64 -14.66
C VAL A 270 1.15 3.02 -13.49
N GLU A 271 1.86 2.43 -12.53
CA GLU A 271 1.26 1.94 -11.30
C GLU A 271 1.75 2.76 -10.11
N PHE A 272 0.84 3.14 -9.22
CA PHE A 272 1.16 3.83 -7.97
C PHE A 272 0.80 2.91 -6.81
N HIS A 273 1.75 2.76 -5.89
CA HIS A 273 1.62 1.92 -4.72
C HIS A 273 2.06 2.71 -3.48
N LEU A 274 1.44 2.45 -2.33
CA LEU A 274 1.80 3.05 -1.05
C LEU A 274 3.19 2.55 -0.61
N SER A 275 3.74 3.20 0.42
CA SER A 275 4.97 2.74 1.06
C SER A 275 4.82 1.33 1.64
N PHE A 276 5.94 0.66 1.94
CA PHE A 276 5.90 -0.61 2.66
C PHE A 276 5.42 -0.49 4.12
N ASN A 277 5.27 0.72 4.63
CA ASN A 277 4.73 0.99 5.96
C ASN A 277 3.80 2.21 5.87
N PRO A 278 2.66 2.09 5.18
CA PRO A 278 1.77 3.22 5.00
C PRO A 278 1.16 3.62 6.34
N PRO A 279 0.66 4.86 6.47
CA PRO A 279 -0.03 5.27 7.68
C PRO A 279 -1.21 4.34 7.96
N ALA A 280 -1.50 4.07 9.23
CA ALA A 280 -2.49 3.08 9.63
C ALA A 280 -3.96 3.42 9.25
N TYR A 281 -4.20 4.49 8.49
CA TYR A 281 -5.50 4.84 7.88
C TYR A 281 -5.55 4.54 6.38
N ALA A 282 -4.47 4.06 5.78
CA ALA A 282 -4.37 3.73 4.36
C ALA A 282 -3.87 2.29 4.19
N GLU A 283 -4.58 1.51 3.37
CA GLU A 283 -4.26 0.11 3.08
C GLU A 283 -4.50 -0.15 1.59
N GLU A 284 -3.60 -0.89 0.95
CA GLU A 284 -3.84 -1.44 -0.38
C GLU A 284 -4.65 -2.73 -0.28
N ARG A 285 -5.72 -2.83 -1.06
CA ARG A 285 -6.53 -4.06 -1.15
C ARG A 285 -6.89 -4.37 -2.59
N GLY A 286 -6.32 -5.44 -3.12
CA GLY A 286 -6.54 -5.86 -4.51
C GLY A 286 -6.11 -4.74 -5.47
N ASN A 287 -7.01 -4.33 -6.37
CA ASN A 287 -6.75 -3.27 -7.36
C ASN A 287 -7.24 -1.88 -6.90
N GLY A 288 -7.24 -1.60 -5.60
CA GLY A 288 -7.76 -0.37 -5.03
C GLY A 288 -7.16 0.00 -3.69
N LEU A 289 -7.55 1.18 -3.19
CA LEU A 289 -7.12 1.71 -1.91
C LEU A 289 -8.28 1.73 -0.93
N LYS A 290 -8.00 1.42 0.33
CA LYS A 290 -8.92 1.60 1.44
C LYS A 290 -8.39 2.71 2.34
N ILE A 291 -9.18 3.77 2.48
CA ILE A 291 -8.83 4.96 3.26
C ILE A 291 -9.85 5.13 4.38
N ASP A 292 -9.38 5.19 5.63
CA ASP A 292 -10.19 5.50 6.80
C ASP A 292 -10.19 7.01 7.05
N TYR A 293 -11.12 7.70 6.39
CA TYR A 293 -11.30 9.14 6.53
C TYR A 293 -11.64 9.59 7.96
N LYS A 294 -12.30 8.74 8.77
CA LYS A 294 -12.57 9.08 10.18
C LYS A 294 -11.29 9.14 10.98
N LYS A 295 -10.38 8.21 10.74
CA LYS A 295 -9.05 8.21 11.38
C LYS A 295 -8.21 9.41 10.94
N ILE A 296 -8.31 9.84 9.68
CA ILE A 296 -7.69 11.10 9.22
C ILE A 296 -8.25 12.29 10.02
N GLN A 297 -9.57 12.44 10.09
CA GLN A 297 -10.23 13.53 10.83
C GLN A 297 -9.83 13.57 12.31
N MET A 298 -9.82 12.42 12.98
CA MET A 298 -9.40 12.32 14.38
C MET A 298 -7.94 12.75 14.59
N LEU A 299 -7.05 12.36 13.69
CA LEU A 299 -5.64 12.76 13.79
C LEU A 299 -5.44 14.26 13.54
N ASN A 300 -6.26 14.86 12.69
CA ASN A 300 -6.21 16.29 12.40
C ASN A 300 -6.74 17.10 13.58
N GLN A 301 -7.86 16.70 14.18
CA GLN A 301 -8.41 17.31 15.39
C GLN A 301 -7.40 17.29 16.55
N LYS A 302 -6.77 16.14 16.81
CA LYS A 302 -5.72 16.03 17.84
C LYS A 302 -4.55 16.97 17.60
N SER A 303 -4.16 17.17 16.34
CA SER A 303 -3.07 18.10 16.02
C SER A 303 -3.46 19.56 16.25
N GLU A 304 -4.71 19.95 15.95
CA GLU A 304 -5.21 21.29 16.24
C GLU A 304 -5.36 21.56 17.73
N GLU A 305 -5.79 20.55 18.51
CA GLU A 305 -5.88 20.63 19.97
C GLU A 305 -4.49 20.81 20.60
N ALA A 306 -3.50 20.02 20.18
CA ALA A 306 -2.13 20.14 20.65
C ALA A 306 -1.50 21.51 20.31
N ILE A 307 -1.77 22.07 19.12
CA ILE A 307 -1.31 23.41 18.74
C ILE A 307 -1.97 24.47 19.63
N LYS A 308 -3.27 24.37 19.90
CA LYS A 308 -3.99 25.29 20.81
C LYS A 308 -3.51 25.19 22.25
N GLU A 309 -3.13 24.00 22.73
CA GLU A 309 -2.54 23.80 24.06
C GLU A 309 -1.14 24.44 24.18
N LEU A 310 -0.32 24.30 23.13
CA LEU A 310 0.98 24.97 23.03
C LEU A 310 0.86 26.49 22.95
N GLU A 311 -0.10 27.01 22.18
CA GLU A 311 -0.37 28.45 22.06
C GLU A 311 -1.01 29.06 23.31
N SER A 312 -1.76 28.27 24.08
CA SER A 312 -2.37 28.70 25.35
C SER A 312 -1.46 28.55 26.56
N GLY A 313 -0.21 28.09 26.37
CA GLY A 313 0.79 27.99 27.43
C GLY A 313 0.51 26.94 28.50
N LYS A 314 -0.37 25.97 28.21
CA LYS A 314 -0.65 24.84 29.10
C LYS A 314 0.08 23.60 28.59
N ALA A 315 1.39 23.55 28.80
CA ALA A 315 2.10 22.27 28.77
C ALA A 315 1.83 21.57 30.11
N GLU A 316 0.90 20.61 30.15
CA GLU A 316 0.95 19.60 31.19
C GLU A 316 2.15 18.70 30.89
N GLU A 317 3.02 18.57 31.90
CA GLU A 317 4.13 17.62 31.92
C GLU A 317 3.59 16.22 31.65
N VAL A 318 3.90 15.67 30.48
CA VAL A 318 3.80 14.22 30.29
C VAL A 318 4.94 13.62 31.12
N GLU A 319 4.61 13.24 32.35
CA GLU A 319 5.49 12.46 33.22
C GLU A 319 5.94 11.19 32.48
N ASN A 320 7.27 11.04 32.40
CA ASN A 320 7.95 9.83 32.03
C ASN A 320 7.59 8.71 33.04
N GLU A 321 6.66 7.82 32.69
CA GLU A 321 6.67 6.47 33.26
C GLU A 321 7.71 5.63 32.51
N GLU A 322 9.00 5.80 32.87
CA GLU A 322 10.03 4.75 32.79
C GLU A 322 11.38 5.30 33.30
N ASN A 323 11.54 5.31 34.62
CA ASN A 323 12.76 4.89 35.34
C ASN A 323 12.76 5.45 36.76
N ASN A 324 12.23 4.67 37.70
CA ASN A 324 12.73 4.69 39.06
C ASN A 324 12.67 3.27 39.63
N SER A 325 13.60 2.44 39.18
CA SER A 325 14.06 1.30 39.97
C SER A 325 15.56 1.13 39.78
N LYS A 326 16.32 1.99 40.48
CA LYS A 326 17.66 1.69 40.99
C LYS A 326 18.17 2.86 41.84
N GLU A 327 18.77 2.48 42.98
CA GLU A 327 19.62 3.28 43.89
C GLU A 327 18.83 4.16 44.88
N GLU A 328 18.93 4.04 46.22
CA GLU A 328 20.01 3.52 47.08
C GLU A 328 19.51 3.16 48.51
N GLN A 329 20.05 2.04 49.01
CA GLN A 329 20.55 1.75 50.38
C GLN A 329 20.06 2.58 51.58
N ILE A 330 19.45 1.89 52.58
CA ILE A 330 20.03 1.64 53.93
C ILE A 330 19.63 0.24 54.38
#